data_AF-A0A9X7YFP1-F1
#
_entry.id   AF-A0A9X7YFP1-F1
#
_cell.length_a   1.000
_cell.length_b   1.000
_cell.length_c   1.000
_cell.angle_alpha   90.00
_cell.angle_beta   90.00
_cell.angle_gamma   90.00
#
_symmetry.space_group_name_H-M   'P 1'
#
loop_
_entity.id
_entity.type
_entity.pdbx_description
1 polymer ?
#
loop_
_entity_poly.entity_id
_entity_poly.type
_entity_poly.pdbx_seq_one_letter_code
_entity_poly.pdbx_strand_id
1 'polypeptide(L)'
;MADLRAAVDEISFLVADLFQTLSTMEGGRDPLTRALNRRFLPAILGREVTFAKENGTALSVMLVDIDHFKAINDRHGHQVGDEVLRQVAQVIVGNVRATDFVFRYGARSS
;
A
#
# COMPACT_ATOMS: atom_id res chain seq x y z
N MET A 1 28.01 16.09 -16.75
CA MET A 1 27.63 15.47 -15.46
C MET A 1 26.25 15.92 -14.99
N ALA A 2 25.91 17.22 -15.06
CA ALA A 2 24.56 17.70 -14.77
C ALA A 2 23.49 17.14 -15.73
N ASP A 3 23.79 17.09 -17.04
CA ASP A 3 22.84 16.62 -18.06
C ASP A 3 22.54 15.11 -17.97
N LEU A 4 23.52 14.32 -17.54
CA LEU A 4 23.33 12.88 -17.32
C LEU A 4 22.42 12.62 -16.11
N ARG A 5 22.52 13.43 -15.06
CA ARG A 5 21.65 13.34 -13.88
C ARG A 5 20.23 13.78 -14.21
N ALA A 6 20.08 14.86 -14.98
CA ALA A 6 18.78 15.29 -15.48
C ALA A 6 18.11 14.21 -16.35
N ALA A 7 18.85 13.56 -17.25
CA ALA A 7 18.32 12.46 -18.05
C ALA A 7 17.94 11.23 -17.22
N VAL A 8 18.68 10.92 -16.15
CA VAL A 8 18.35 9.83 -15.22
C VAL A 8 17.10 10.14 -14.39
N ASP A 9 16.94 11.39 -13.95
CA ASP A 9 15.75 11.85 -13.24
C ASP A 9 14.52 11.83 -14.17
N GLU A 10 14.69 12.19 -15.43
CA GLU A 10 13.65 12.14 -16.47
C GLU A 10 13.25 10.69 -16.81
N ILE A 11 14.21 9.78 -16.97
CA ILE A 11 13.93 8.34 -17.14
C ILE A 11 13.22 7.79 -15.90
N SER A 12 13.61 8.19 -14.69
CA SER A 12 12.98 7.73 -13.45
C SER A 12 11.54 8.23 -13.32
N PHE A 13 11.30 9.47 -13.74
CA PHE A 13 9.96 10.06 -13.83
C PHE A 13 9.07 9.29 -14.82
N LEU A 14 9.59 8.97 -16.01
CA LEU A 14 8.85 8.23 -17.04
C LEU A 14 8.60 6.77 -16.67
N VAL A 15 9.54 6.11 -15.99
CA VAL A 15 9.37 4.73 -15.49
C VAL A 15 8.35 4.68 -14.35
N ALA A 16 8.31 5.69 -13.46
CA ALA A 16 7.27 5.81 -12.44
C ALA A 16 5.89 6.05 -13.05
N ASP A 17 5.81 6.89 -14.08
CA ASP A 17 4.58 7.16 -14.84
C ASP A 17 4.05 5.90 -15.57
N LEU A 18 4.95 5.09 -16.13
CA LEU A 18 4.63 3.78 -16.71
C LEU A 18 4.09 2.79 -15.66
N PHE A 19 4.67 2.77 -14.46
CA PHE A 19 4.25 1.90 -13.37
C PHE A 19 2.88 2.32 -12.79
N GLN A 20 2.63 3.62 -12.73
CA GLN A 20 1.33 4.21 -12.37
C GLN A 20 0.25 3.85 -13.39
N THR A 21 0.61 3.84 -14.68
CA THR A 21 -0.27 3.48 -15.80
C THR A 21 -0.58 1.98 -15.87
N LEU A 22 0.38 1.12 -15.54
CA LEU A 22 0.13 -0.34 -15.42
C LEU A 22 -0.70 -0.69 -14.17
N SER A 23 -0.63 0.12 -13.11
CA SER A 23 -1.40 -0.08 -11.87
C SER A 23 -2.87 0.34 -12.00
N THR A 24 -3.19 1.18 -12.98
CA THR A 24 -4.54 1.74 -13.24
C THR A 24 -5.43 0.81 -14.08
N MET A 25 -4.89 -0.26 -14.68
CA MET A 25 -5.65 -1.27 -15.43
C MET A 25 -6.17 -2.46 -14.56
N GLU A 26 -6.78 -2.19 -13.39
CA GLU A 26 -7.52 -3.16 -12.52
C GLU A 26 -6.76 -3.98 -11.43
N GLY A 27 -5.42 -4.05 -11.42
CA GLY A 27 -4.66 -4.91 -10.47
C GLY A 27 -4.15 -4.26 -9.17
N GLY A 28 -4.30 -2.94 -9.04
CA GLY A 28 -3.66 -2.09 -8.03
C GLY A 28 -4.12 -2.29 -6.58
N ARG A 29 -5.42 -2.58 -6.43
CA ARG A 29 -6.11 -2.59 -5.13
C ARG A 29 -6.51 -3.99 -4.74
N ASP A 30 -6.52 -4.24 -3.44
CA ASP A 30 -7.10 -5.46 -2.90
C ASP A 30 -8.63 -5.46 -3.16
N PRO A 31 -9.19 -6.53 -3.76
CA PRO A 31 -10.60 -6.56 -4.17
C PRO A 31 -11.57 -6.53 -2.98
N LEU A 32 -11.15 -7.01 -1.80
CA LEU A 32 -11.98 -7.00 -0.61
C LEU A 32 -11.99 -5.64 0.07
N THR A 33 -10.81 -5.10 0.36
CA THR A 33 -10.63 -3.93 1.24
C THR A 33 -10.43 -2.62 0.50
N ARG A 34 -10.17 -2.66 -0.81
CA ARG A 34 -9.79 -1.52 -1.67
C ARG A 34 -8.51 -0.77 -1.25
N ALA A 35 -7.82 -1.22 -0.20
CA ALA A 35 -6.45 -0.78 0.10
C ALA A 35 -5.49 -1.19 -1.02
N LEU A 36 -4.28 -0.65 -1.05
CA LEU A 36 -3.27 -1.05 -2.03
C LEU A 36 -2.93 -2.53 -1.83
N ASN A 37 -2.77 -3.24 -2.94
CA ASN A 37 -2.33 -4.62 -2.89
C ASN A 37 -0.88 -4.69 -2.40
N ARG A 38 -0.54 -5.65 -1.54
CA ARG A 38 0.84 -5.83 -1.03
C ARG A 38 1.90 -5.88 -2.12
N ARG A 39 1.56 -6.30 -3.33
CA ARG A 39 2.52 -6.38 -4.46
C ARG A 39 3.18 -5.03 -4.79
N PHE A 40 2.52 -3.92 -4.45
CA PHE A 40 3.04 -2.56 -4.71
C PHE A 40 3.88 -2.02 -3.55
N LEU A 41 3.86 -2.69 -2.38
CA LEU A 41 4.56 -2.22 -1.20
C LEU A 41 6.07 -2.06 -1.45
N PRO A 42 6.81 -3.02 -2.04
CA PRO A 42 8.25 -2.85 -2.22
C PRO A 42 8.63 -1.67 -3.11
N ALA A 43 7.90 -1.46 -4.22
CA ALA A 43 8.16 -0.36 -5.15
C ALA A 43 7.89 1.01 -4.51
N ILE A 44 6.75 1.13 -3.82
CA ILE A 44 6.36 2.38 -3.15
C ILE A 44 7.27 2.64 -1.95
N LEU A 45 7.51 1.65 -1.08
CA LEU A 45 8.37 1.82 0.08
C LEU A 45 9.81 2.18 -0.32
N GLY A 46 10.35 1.55 -1.37
CA GLY A 46 11.68 1.89 -1.89
C GLY A 46 11.76 3.35 -2.33
N ARG A 47 10.74 3.84 -3.05
CA ARG A 47 10.64 5.25 -3.45
C ARG A 47 10.56 6.18 -2.23
N GLU A 48 9.68 5.90 -1.26
CA GLU A 48 9.51 6.74 -0.07
C GLU A 48 10.78 6.78 0.79
N VAL A 49 11.52 5.68 0.88
CA VAL A 49 12.83 5.64 1.58
C VAL A 49 13.85 6.52 0.88
N THR A 50 13.96 6.45 -0.45
CA THR A 50 14.88 7.30 -1.22
C THR A 50 14.51 8.77 -1.05
N PHE A 51 13.22 9.10 -1.21
CA PHE A 51 12.70 10.45 -1.05
C PHE A 51 13.00 11.02 0.34
N ALA A 52 12.75 10.24 1.40
CA ALA A 52 13.02 10.66 2.78
C ALA A 52 14.51 10.93 3.02
N LYS A 53 15.40 10.08 2.49
CA LYS A 53 16.85 10.25 2.60
C LYS A 53 17.35 11.50 1.86
N GLU A 54 16.88 11.73 0.64
CA GLU A 54 17.32 12.86 -0.19
C GLU A 54 16.84 14.21 0.35
N ASN A 55 15.65 14.23 0.95
CA ASN A 55 15.03 15.45 1.47
C ASN A 55 15.25 15.66 2.97
N GLY A 56 15.93 14.73 3.65
CA GLY A 56 16.17 14.77 5.09
C GLY A 56 14.89 14.73 5.94
N THR A 57 13.84 14.08 5.45
CA THR A 57 12.54 13.98 6.13
C THR A 57 12.38 12.65 6.86
N ALA A 58 11.49 12.63 7.87
CA ALA A 58 11.20 11.41 8.61
C ALA A 58 10.21 10.51 7.83
N LEU A 59 10.51 9.21 7.79
CA LEU A 59 9.61 8.17 7.29
C LEU A 59 9.24 7.22 8.44
N SER A 60 7.97 6.83 8.52
CA SER A 60 7.47 5.87 9.50
C SER A 60 6.70 4.75 8.80
N VAL A 61 6.77 3.54 9.36
CA VAL A 61 6.03 2.37 8.86
C VAL A 61 5.28 1.75 10.04
N MET A 62 4.01 1.40 9.81
CA MET A 62 3.16 0.73 10.79
C MET A 62 2.65 -0.58 10.21
N LEU A 63 2.83 -1.67 10.95
CA LEU A 63 2.22 -2.96 10.65
C LEU A 63 1.06 -3.17 11.62
N VAL A 64 -0.14 -3.39 11.07
CA VAL A 64 -1.38 -3.53 11.84
C VAL A 64 -1.90 -4.96 11.67
N ASP A 65 -2.21 -5.61 12.78
CA ASP A 65 -2.88 -6.92 12.82
C ASP A 65 -4.22 -6.79 13.57
N ILE A 66 -5.22 -7.58 13.18
CA ILE A 66 -6.53 -7.59 13.86
C ILE A 66 -6.49 -8.69 14.93
N ASP A 67 -6.50 -8.27 16.18
CA ASP A 67 -6.50 -9.19 17.32
C ASP A 67 -7.68 -10.17 17.24
N HIS A 68 -7.40 -11.45 17.54
CA HIS A 68 -8.39 -12.53 17.58
C HIS A 68 -9.21 -12.72 16.29
N PHE A 69 -8.72 -12.27 15.13
CA PHE A 69 -9.46 -12.37 13.86
C PHE A 69 -9.88 -13.80 13.50
N LYS A 70 -9.03 -14.80 13.80
CA LYS A 70 -9.38 -16.22 13.60
C LYS A 70 -10.60 -16.64 14.42
N ALA A 71 -10.72 -16.21 15.68
CA ALA A 71 -11.87 -16.54 16.51
C ALA A 71 -13.18 -15.94 15.96
N ILE A 72 -13.11 -14.78 15.30
CA ILE A 72 -14.25 -14.19 14.59
C ILE A 72 -14.66 -15.09 13.41
N ASN A 73 -13.70 -15.52 12.59
CA ASN A 73 -13.97 -16.44 11.48
C ASN A 73 -14.57 -17.77 11.97
N ASP A 74 -14.00 -18.36 13.02
CA ASP A 74 -14.42 -19.65 13.55
C ASP A 74 -15.84 -19.58 14.14
N ARG A 75 -16.21 -18.46 14.76
CA ARG A 75 -17.52 -18.27 15.41
C ARG A 75 -18.62 -17.79 14.47
N HIS A 76 -18.28 -16.94 13.50
CA HIS A 76 -19.26 -16.21 12.67
C HIS A 76 -19.15 -16.50 11.18
N GLY A 77 -18.16 -17.28 10.76
CA GLY A 77 -17.87 -17.62 9.38
C GLY A 77 -17.08 -16.54 8.64
N HIS A 78 -16.43 -16.95 7.56
CA HIS A 78 -15.54 -16.08 6.77
C HIS A 78 -16.23 -14.87 6.14
N GLN A 79 -17.54 -14.94 5.85
CA GLN A 79 -18.27 -13.79 5.32
C GLN A 79 -18.31 -12.62 6.31
N VAL A 80 -18.45 -12.92 7.61
CA VAL A 80 -18.42 -11.91 8.68
C VAL A 80 -16.99 -11.41 8.87
N GLY A 81 -15.98 -12.30 8.81
CA GLY A 81 -14.58 -11.88 8.83
C GLY A 81 -14.22 -10.94 7.67
N ASP A 82 -14.70 -11.24 6.46
CA ASP A 82 -14.54 -10.38 5.30
C ASP A 82 -15.16 -8.99 5.51
N GLU A 83 -16.31 -8.93 6.19
CA GLU A 83 -16.95 -7.66 6.53
C GLU A 83 -16.16 -6.87 7.58
N VAL A 84 -15.63 -7.53 8.61
CA VAL A 84 -14.73 -6.91 9.58
C VAL A 84 -13.48 -6.35 8.88
N LEU A 85 -12.89 -7.10 7.94
CA LEU A 85 -11.74 -6.62 7.17
C LEU A 85 -12.07 -5.38 6.34
N ARG A 86 -13.25 -5.33 5.71
CA ARG A 86 -13.71 -4.14 4.98
C ARG A 86 -13.81 -2.93 5.89
N GLN A 87 -14.45 -3.09 7.05
CA GLN A 87 -14.67 -1.99 7.99
C GLN A 87 -13.36 -1.48 8.59
N VAL A 88 -12.47 -2.38 9.00
CA VAL A 88 -11.15 -1.99 9.52
C VAL A 88 -10.34 -1.24 8.46
N ALA A 89 -10.30 -1.74 7.23
CA ALA A 89 -9.59 -1.06 6.15
C ALA A 89 -10.20 0.31 5.86
N GLN A 90 -11.53 0.43 5.84
CA GLN A 90 -12.22 1.70 5.64
C GLN A 90 -11.91 2.71 6.74
N VAL A 91 -11.88 2.27 8.00
CA VAL A 91 -11.49 3.12 9.14
C VAL A 91 -10.05 3.59 9.00
N ILE A 92 -9.10 2.69 8.69
CA ILE A 92 -7.69 3.08 8.52
C ILE A 92 -7.54 4.07 7.37
N VAL A 93 -8.05 3.74 6.17
CA VAL A 93 -7.96 4.60 4.98
C VAL A 93 -8.63 5.96 5.20
N GLY A 94 -9.73 6.00 5.96
CA GLY A 94 -10.42 7.25 6.30
C GLY A 94 -9.73 8.12 7.35
N ASN A 95 -8.70 7.61 8.04
CA ASN A 95 -8.02 8.30 9.14
C ASN A 95 -6.52 8.56 8.88
N VAL A 96 -6.02 8.26 7.67
CA VAL A 96 -4.66 8.61 7.24
C VAL A 96 -4.65 9.84 6.33
N ARG A 97 -3.48 10.45 6.13
CA ARG A 97 -3.33 11.58 5.20
C ARG A 97 -3.39 11.08 3.76
N ALA A 98 -3.70 11.98 2.82
CA ALA A 98 -3.73 11.65 1.40
C ALA A 98 -2.37 11.21 0.82
N THR A 99 -1.27 11.59 1.48
CA THR A 99 0.10 11.21 1.11
C THR A 99 0.53 9.86 1.66
N ASP A 100 -0.25 9.28 2.58
CA ASP A 100 0.10 8.02 3.21
C ASP A 100 -0.35 6.84 2.35
N PHE A 101 0.41 5.74 2.41
CA PHE A 101 0.12 4.53 1.64
C PHE A 101 -0.39 3.42 2.56
N VAL A 102 -1.62 2.97 2.33
CA VAL A 102 -2.23 1.86 3.08
C VAL A 102 -2.26 0.62 2.22
N PHE A 103 -1.63 -0.45 2.71
CA PHE A 103 -1.55 -1.74 2.02
C PHE A 103 -2.26 -2.83 2.81
N ARG A 104 -2.97 -3.71 2.11
CA ARG A 104 -3.34 -5.00 2.69
C ARG A 104 -2.15 -5.96 2.56
N TYR A 105 -1.46 -6.20 3.67
CA TYR A 105 -0.24 -7.03 3.71
C TYR A 105 -0.52 -8.54 3.84
N GLY A 106 -1.46 -8.93 4.71
CA GLY A 106 -1.80 -10.32 5.00
C GLY A 106 -2.58 -11.03 3.88
N ALA A 107 -2.44 -12.36 3.81
CA ALA A 107 -3.22 -13.22 2.91
C ALA A 107 -4.63 -13.54 3.47
N ARG A 108 -5.53 -14.07 2.64
CA ARG A 108 -6.84 -14.61 3.08
C ARG A 108 -6.59 -15.58 4.24
N SER A 109 -7.21 -15.30 5.38
CA SER A 109 -7.22 -16.19 6.53
C SER A 109 -8.04 -17.43 6.18
N SER A 110 -7.35 -18.54 5.94
CA SER A 110 -7.93 -19.88 6.01
C SER A 110 -8.22 -20.27 7.47
#